data_AF-A0A139ADZ0-F1
#
_entry.id   AF-A0A139ADZ0-F1
#
_cell.length_a   1.000
_cell.length_b   1.000
_cell.length_c   1.000
_cell.angle_alpha   90.00
_cell.angle_beta   90.00
_cell.angle_gamma   90.00
#
_symmetry.space_group_name_H-M   'P 1'
#
loop_
_entity.id
_entity.type
_entity.pdbx_description
1 polymer ?
#
loop_
_entity_poly.entity_id
_entity_poly.type
_entity_poly.pdbx_seq_one_letter_code
_entity_poly.pdbx_strand_id
1 'polypeptide(L)'
;MAILPSYISRDDAIRIKEHKYSGVDHSFLSKYVLGRYWNWLVEQVPLWVAPNLLTLSGFSLIVINFILMIIYVPDFDQPAPRWLYISTGLSLFAYQSLDAIDGKQARRTGSASPLGELFDHGCDALNTGIGGTLGLQAMGLGTSWWSIAVLSSLLSNFYCSTWETYHTGTLYLSPFSGPVEGLLSSIIAILVAGIFGQHIYTAPLCSIIPNAPCGVSANHIAGGMAIATSLYNIFAALYNVQRIIAPISKRSSPSAHPPPHSSAAHSTMTPSPVLTLLPLPCFLLLTALWTLATPSILSARLFVPFLAATSFTFGYHVGLMVLAHCCRAPFPLWNVLYTATWVGAGAAWGIACGAIPIPPGWSEEDIHAALVYAYLAASLLVYAHFAWDVIERLCEVFDIWCLRIKPKVGISQKVAQQAASPRKTGDRQGTPVKANGAPSSVLGTAYVGYPPSGWSSSPRKTANGVKRE
;
A
#
# COMPACT_ATOMS: atom_id res chain seq x y z
N MET A 1 -22.54 -19.89 -9.97
CA MET A 1 -22.11 -19.84 -11.38
C MET A 1 -21.23 -18.60 -11.51
N ALA A 2 -19.91 -18.76 -11.39
CA ALA A 2 -19.01 -17.60 -11.41
C ALA A 2 -18.84 -17.14 -12.87
N ILE A 3 -19.21 -15.89 -13.13
CA ILE A 3 -19.18 -15.26 -14.47
C ILE A 3 -17.72 -14.90 -14.87
N LEU A 4 -16.78 -14.97 -13.92
CA LEU A 4 -15.35 -14.72 -14.12
C LEU A 4 -14.51 -15.81 -13.44
N PRO A 5 -13.33 -16.16 -13.99
CA PRO A 5 -12.41 -17.12 -13.37
C PRO A 5 -11.88 -16.58 -12.02
N SER A 6 -11.68 -17.49 -11.06
CA SER A 6 -11.12 -17.21 -9.73
C SER A 6 -9.71 -16.61 -9.84
N TYR A 7 -9.41 -15.61 -9.02
CA TYR A 7 -8.07 -14.99 -8.96
C TYR A 7 -7.05 -15.88 -8.25
N ILE A 8 -7.52 -16.79 -7.39
CA ILE A 8 -6.69 -17.75 -6.67
C ILE A 8 -6.93 -19.12 -7.28
N SER A 9 -5.91 -19.69 -7.92
CA SER A 9 -5.95 -21.08 -8.39
C SER A 9 -5.80 -22.07 -7.22
N ARG A 10 -6.05 -23.35 -7.47
CA ARG A 10 -5.84 -24.40 -6.46
C ARG A 10 -4.37 -24.46 -5.99
N ASP A 11 -3.43 -24.25 -6.89
CA ASP A 11 -2.00 -24.27 -6.56
C ASP A 11 -1.59 -23.02 -5.78
N ASP A 12 -2.16 -21.86 -6.12
CA ASP A 12 -1.96 -20.61 -5.35
C ASP A 12 -2.46 -20.77 -3.91
N ALA A 13 -3.62 -21.40 -3.72
CA ALA A 13 -4.19 -21.67 -2.41
C ALA A 13 -3.30 -22.57 -1.53
N ILE A 14 -2.45 -23.41 -2.14
CA ILE A 14 -1.45 -24.21 -1.41
C ILE A 14 -0.24 -23.34 -1.07
N ARG A 15 0.31 -22.61 -2.06
CA ARG A 15 1.51 -21.77 -1.88
C ARG A 15 1.31 -20.65 -0.86
N ILE A 16 0.13 -20.01 -0.86
CA ILE A 16 -0.15 -18.88 0.04
C ILE A 16 -0.18 -19.28 1.52
N LYS A 17 -0.41 -20.56 1.85
CA LYS A 17 -0.34 -21.06 3.24
C LYS A 17 1.07 -21.02 3.81
N GLU A 18 2.08 -21.03 2.95
CA GLU A 18 3.48 -20.92 3.33
C GLU A 18 3.98 -19.46 3.38
N HIS A 19 3.13 -18.50 3.00
CA HIS A 19 3.49 -17.08 3.01
C HIS A 19 3.71 -16.60 4.45
N LYS A 20 4.76 -15.79 4.62
CA LYS A 20 5.06 -15.12 5.88
C LYS A 20 5.41 -13.68 5.57
N TYR A 21 4.64 -12.76 6.14
CA TYR A 21 4.91 -11.33 6.05
C TYR A 21 6.33 -11.01 6.55
N SER A 22 7.03 -10.16 5.78
CA SER A 22 8.34 -9.63 6.14
C SER A 22 8.37 -8.14 5.83
N GLY A 23 8.61 -7.33 6.87
CA GLY A 23 8.70 -5.88 6.75
C GLY A 23 9.80 -5.35 7.66
N VAL A 24 10.55 -4.37 7.16
CA VAL A 24 11.60 -3.68 7.90
C VAL A 24 11.30 -2.19 7.88
N ASP A 25 10.98 -1.66 9.07
CA ASP A 25 10.69 -0.25 9.27
C ASP A 25 11.91 0.51 9.79
N HIS A 26 12.43 1.43 8.98
CA HIS A 26 13.50 2.34 9.38
C HIS A 26 13.01 3.77 9.64
N SER A 27 11.72 4.08 9.46
CA SER A 27 11.16 5.43 9.63
C SER A 27 11.49 5.99 11.02
N PHE A 28 12.07 7.18 11.04
CA PHE A 28 12.38 7.86 12.30
C PHE A 28 11.12 8.30 13.03
N LEU A 29 10.10 8.78 12.31
CA LEU A 29 8.85 9.21 12.93
C LEU A 29 8.09 8.02 13.50
N SER A 30 8.01 6.90 12.77
CA SER A 30 7.44 5.65 13.29
C SER A 30 8.17 5.21 14.56
N LYS A 31 9.50 5.10 14.50
CA LYS A 31 10.29 4.52 15.59
C LYS A 31 10.34 5.39 16.85
N TYR A 32 10.46 6.71 16.70
CA TYR A 32 10.75 7.61 17.83
C TYR A 32 9.56 8.44 18.31
N VAL A 33 8.53 8.64 17.46
CA VAL A 33 7.39 9.51 17.78
C VAL A 33 6.09 8.72 17.83
N LEU A 34 5.63 8.22 16.66
CA LEU A 34 4.31 7.63 16.51
C LEU A 34 4.20 6.23 17.11
N GLY A 35 5.30 5.47 17.19
CA GLY A 35 5.28 4.12 17.75
C GLY A 35 4.78 4.06 19.19
N ARG A 36 5.07 5.07 20.01
CA ARG A 36 4.54 5.19 21.38
C ARG A 36 3.03 5.41 21.37
N TYR A 37 2.57 6.32 20.52
CA TYR A 37 1.15 6.60 20.33
C TYR A 37 0.39 5.36 19.81
N TRP A 38 0.91 4.66 18.81
CA TRP A 38 0.28 3.45 18.27
C TRP A 38 0.27 2.27 19.24
N ASN A 39 1.30 2.12 20.08
CA ASN A 39 1.31 1.10 21.13
C ASN A 39 0.23 1.39 22.19
N TRP A 40 0.08 2.65 22.59
CA TRP A 40 -1.02 3.05 23.47
C TRP A 40 -2.39 2.86 22.80
N LEU A 41 -2.51 3.26 21.53
CA LEU A 41 -3.77 3.22 20.79
C LEU A 41 -4.27 1.79 20.59
N VAL A 42 -3.39 0.86 20.21
CA VAL A 42 -3.78 -0.54 20.05
C VAL A 42 -4.32 -1.11 21.36
N GLU A 43 -3.74 -0.75 22.52
CA GLU A 43 -4.23 -1.19 23.83
C GLU A 43 -5.68 -0.78 24.11
N GLN A 44 -6.13 0.34 23.54
CA GLN A 44 -7.52 0.82 23.65
C GLN A 44 -8.50 0.03 22.77
N VAL A 45 -8.00 -0.71 21.77
CA VAL A 45 -8.84 -1.51 20.87
C VAL A 45 -9.27 -2.80 21.56
N PRO A 46 -10.59 -3.07 21.69
CA PRO A 46 -11.09 -4.31 22.26
C PRO A 46 -10.63 -5.56 21.49
N LEU A 47 -10.40 -6.67 22.18
CA LEU A 47 -9.88 -7.91 21.59
C LEU A 47 -10.85 -8.60 20.61
N TRP A 48 -12.11 -8.19 20.54
CA TRP A 48 -13.09 -8.72 19.57
C TRP A 48 -13.03 -8.00 18.22
N VAL A 49 -12.38 -6.83 18.15
CA VAL A 49 -12.25 -6.06 16.92
C VAL A 49 -11.19 -6.72 16.03
N ALA A 50 -11.62 -7.12 14.84
CA ALA A 50 -10.74 -7.70 13.82
C ALA A 50 -9.77 -6.64 13.27
N PRO A 51 -8.52 -7.00 12.95
CA PRO A 51 -7.55 -6.10 12.31
C PRO A 51 -8.09 -5.42 11.06
N ASN A 52 -8.62 -6.19 10.10
CA ASN A 52 -9.14 -5.66 8.83
C ASN A 52 -10.32 -4.68 9.03
N LEU A 53 -11.05 -4.78 10.13
CA LEU A 53 -12.10 -3.81 10.47
C LEU A 53 -11.50 -2.44 10.83
N LEU A 54 -10.31 -2.39 11.46
CA LEU A 54 -9.61 -1.14 11.75
C LEU A 54 -9.20 -0.46 10.44
N THR A 55 -8.53 -1.19 9.56
CA THR A 55 -8.12 -0.71 8.22
C THR A 55 -9.33 -0.20 7.43
N LEU A 56 -10.41 -0.99 7.35
CA LEU A 56 -11.63 -0.61 6.63
C LEU A 56 -12.30 0.62 7.26
N SER A 57 -12.32 0.72 8.58
CA SER A 57 -12.93 1.86 9.29
C SER A 57 -12.16 3.14 8.98
N GLY A 58 -10.83 3.09 9.00
CA GLY A 58 -10.00 4.22 8.59
C GLY A 58 -10.27 4.60 7.14
N PHE A 59 -10.25 3.63 6.22
CA PHE A 59 -10.43 3.89 4.80
C PHE A 59 -11.82 4.47 4.49
N SER A 60 -12.84 4.01 5.21
CA SER A 60 -14.21 4.53 5.10
C SER A 60 -14.30 6.02 5.40
N LEU A 61 -13.49 6.54 6.34
CA LEU A 61 -13.43 7.99 6.61
C LEU A 61 -12.89 8.77 5.41
N ILE A 62 -11.92 8.21 4.68
CA ILE A 62 -11.40 8.81 3.44
C ILE A 62 -12.47 8.83 2.36
N VAL A 63 -13.16 7.70 2.16
CA VAL A 63 -14.25 7.58 1.18
C VAL A 63 -15.37 8.58 1.49
N ILE A 64 -15.76 8.74 2.76
CA ILE A 64 -16.75 9.75 3.17
C ILE A 64 -16.30 11.16 2.79
N ASN A 65 -15.05 11.54 3.08
CA ASN A 65 -14.54 12.87 2.70
C ASN A 65 -14.44 13.05 1.19
N PHE A 66 -14.11 12.00 0.44
CA PHE A 66 -14.11 12.04 -1.02
C PHE A 66 -15.51 12.26 -1.59
N ILE A 67 -16.54 11.58 -1.06
CA ILE A 67 -17.93 11.80 -1.43
C ILE A 67 -18.37 13.22 -1.07
N LEU A 68 -18.04 13.70 0.13
CA LEU A 68 -18.33 15.07 0.53
C LEU A 68 -17.64 16.09 -0.39
N MET A 69 -16.40 15.85 -0.82
CA MET A 69 -15.71 16.70 -1.79
C MET A 69 -16.46 16.74 -3.13
N ILE A 70 -16.92 15.60 -3.66
CA ILE A 70 -17.73 15.57 -4.88
C ILE A 70 -19.02 16.39 -4.72
N ILE A 71 -19.65 16.34 -3.54
CA ILE A 71 -20.90 17.08 -3.26
C ILE A 71 -20.65 18.59 -3.16
N TYR A 72 -19.62 19.00 -2.42
CA TYR A 72 -19.36 20.42 -2.13
C TYR A 72 -18.53 21.13 -3.20
N VAL A 73 -17.70 20.40 -3.96
CA VAL A 73 -16.83 20.93 -5.02
C VAL A 73 -16.85 19.99 -6.24
N PRO A 74 -18.00 19.87 -6.94
CA PRO A 74 -18.16 18.94 -8.06
C PRO A 74 -17.23 19.25 -9.24
N ASP A 75 -16.90 20.53 -9.44
CA ASP A 75 -16.06 20.98 -10.56
C ASP A 75 -14.56 20.99 -10.19
N PHE A 76 -14.19 20.63 -8.96
CA PHE A 76 -12.81 20.54 -8.43
C PHE A 76 -11.97 21.83 -8.45
N ASP A 77 -12.38 22.89 -9.14
CA ASP A 77 -11.58 24.12 -9.26
C ASP A 77 -11.76 25.14 -8.15
N GLN A 78 -12.87 25.07 -7.41
CA GLN A 78 -13.17 26.04 -6.36
C GLN A 78 -12.69 25.56 -4.98
N PRO A 79 -12.32 26.49 -4.07
CA PRO A 79 -12.01 26.14 -2.70
C PRO A 79 -13.18 25.42 -2.02
N ALA A 80 -12.88 24.31 -1.34
CA ALA A 80 -13.87 23.63 -0.53
C ALA A 80 -14.16 24.41 0.78
N PRO A 81 -15.32 24.17 1.42
CA PRO A 81 -15.55 24.65 2.77
C PRO A 81 -14.42 24.20 3.71
N ARG A 82 -13.90 25.12 4.52
CA ARG A 82 -12.72 24.88 5.37
C ARG A 82 -12.88 23.70 6.33
N TRP A 83 -14.10 23.45 6.81
CA TRP A 83 -14.38 22.30 7.67
C TRP A 83 -14.14 20.96 6.96
N LEU A 84 -14.31 20.90 5.62
CA LEU A 84 -14.06 19.69 4.85
C LEU A 84 -12.57 19.35 4.84
N TYR A 85 -11.69 20.36 4.73
CA TYR A 85 -10.25 20.15 4.87
C TYR A 85 -9.87 19.70 6.28
N ILE A 86 -10.46 20.28 7.32
CA ILE A 86 -10.23 19.84 8.71
C ILE A 86 -10.67 18.37 8.88
N SER A 87 -11.88 18.04 8.43
CA SER A 87 -12.41 16.67 8.43
C SER A 87 -11.50 15.71 7.67
N THR A 88 -11.01 16.11 6.49
CA THR A 88 -10.10 15.31 5.67
C THR A 88 -8.78 15.06 6.36
N GLY A 89 -8.14 16.09 6.94
CA GLY A 89 -6.86 15.95 7.64
C GLY A 89 -6.98 15.05 8.87
N LEU A 90 -8.06 15.21 9.65
CA LEU A 90 -8.35 14.33 10.79
C LEU A 90 -8.66 12.90 10.35
N SER A 91 -9.38 12.72 9.24
CA SER A 91 -9.71 11.40 8.69
C SER A 91 -8.47 10.69 8.15
N LEU A 92 -7.54 11.41 7.51
CA LEU A 92 -6.27 10.85 7.04
C LEU A 92 -5.34 10.50 8.20
N PHE A 93 -5.33 11.28 9.27
CA PHE A 93 -4.63 10.91 10.50
C PHE A 93 -5.25 9.68 11.19
N ALA A 94 -6.59 9.60 11.24
CA ALA A 94 -7.29 8.44 11.76
C ALA A 94 -7.01 7.19 10.91
N TYR A 95 -7.04 7.32 9.58
CA TYR A 95 -6.65 6.25 8.65
C TYR A 95 -5.25 5.74 8.95
N GLN A 96 -4.23 6.62 8.91
CA GLN A 96 -2.85 6.26 9.23
C GLN A 96 -2.71 5.58 10.59
N SER A 97 -3.47 6.06 11.59
CA SER A 97 -3.41 5.51 12.95
C SER A 97 -4.00 4.11 13.02
N LEU A 98 -5.14 3.87 12.37
CA LEU A 98 -5.84 2.58 12.38
C LEU A 98 -5.12 1.52 11.54
N ASP A 99 -4.56 1.95 10.42
CA ASP A 99 -3.67 1.18 9.55
C ASP A 99 -2.43 0.69 10.32
N ALA A 100 -1.66 1.62 10.92
CA ALA A 100 -0.44 1.26 11.65
C ALA A 100 -0.64 0.33 12.86
N ILE A 101 -1.86 0.25 13.41
CA ILE A 101 -2.18 -0.63 14.54
C ILE A 101 -2.83 -1.95 14.13
N ASP A 102 -3.24 -2.14 12.87
CA ASP A 102 -3.95 -3.36 12.47
C ASP A 102 -3.07 -4.62 12.65
N GLY A 103 -1.80 -4.56 12.26
CA GLY A 103 -0.84 -5.65 12.42
C GLY A 103 -0.44 -5.83 13.88
N LYS A 104 -0.43 -4.75 14.67
CA LYS A 104 -0.27 -4.83 16.14
C LYS A 104 -1.45 -5.56 16.76
N GLN A 105 -2.67 -5.25 16.32
CA GLN A 105 -3.88 -5.91 16.77
C GLN A 105 -3.88 -7.38 16.35
N ALA A 106 -3.49 -7.68 15.11
CA ALA A 106 -3.40 -9.06 14.59
C ALA A 106 -2.45 -9.93 15.41
N ARG A 107 -1.33 -9.35 15.89
CA ARG A 107 -0.41 -10.03 16.82
C ARG A 107 -1.03 -10.22 18.22
N ARG A 108 -1.74 -9.22 18.75
CA ARG A 108 -2.42 -9.32 20.07
C ARG A 108 -3.53 -10.37 20.09
N THR A 109 -4.29 -10.50 19.01
CA THR A 109 -5.42 -11.43 18.89
C THR A 109 -5.01 -12.79 18.33
N GLY A 110 -3.79 -12.91 17.79
CA GLY A 110 -3.31 -14.11 17.10
C GLY A 110 -4.08 -14.39 15.81
N SER A 111 -4.51 -13.34 15.11
CA SER A 111 -5.30 -13.40 13.87
C SER A 111 -4.54 -12.88 12.64
N ALA A 112 -3.21 -12.85 12.67
CA ALA A 112 -2.38 -12.51 11.52
C ALA A 112 -2.57 -13.53 10.39
N SER A 113 -2.74 -13.05 9.16
CA SER A 113 -2.95 -13.89 7.97
C SER A 113 -2.54 -13.14 6.69
N PRO A 114 -2.27 -13.84 5.58
CA PRO A 114 -2.04 -13.21 4.27
C PRO A 114 -3.23 -12.36 3.79
N LEU A 115 -4.46 -12.71 4.21
CA LEU A 115 -5.64 -11.87 3.95
C LEU A 115 -5.49 -10.48 4.57
N GLY A 116 -4.95 -10.38 5.79
CA GLY A 116 -4.73 -9.09 6.44
C GLY A 116 -3.79 -8.20 5.63
N GLU A 117 -2.67 -8.75 5.15
CA GLU A 117 -1.71 -8.05 4.29
C GLU A 117 -2.33 -7.57 2.97
N LEU A 118 -3.09 -8.44 2.27
CA LEU A 118 -3.78 -8.03 1.04
C LEU A 118 -4.85 -6.95 1.30
N PHE A 119 -5.56 -7.04 2.43
CA PHE A 119 -6.62 -6.11 2.78
C PHE A 119 -6.07 -4.72 3.08
N ASP A 120 -5.01 -4.67 3.89
CA ASP A 120 -4.23 -3.48 4.23
C ASP A 120 -3.69 -2.80 2.96
N HIS A 121 -2.88 -3.51 2.18
CA HIS A 121 -2.28 -2.96 0.96
C HIS A 121 -3.32 -2.57 -0.10
N GLY A 122 -4.46 -3.27 -0.15
CA GLY A 122 -5.59 -2.93 -1.02
C GLY A 122 -6.22 -1.58 -0.65
N CYS A 123 -6.41 -1.32 0.64
CA CYS A 123 -6.90 -0.03 1.14
C CYS A 123 -5.88 1.08 0.89
N ASP A 124 -4.60 0.81 1.15
CA ASP A 124 -3.50 1.75 0.93
C ASP A 124 -3.36 2.15 -0.54
N ALA A 125 -3.51 1.20 -1.46
CA ALA A 125 -3.46 1.47 -2.90
C ALA A 125 -4.59 2.42 -3.33
N LEU A 126 -5.82 2.21 -2.83
CA LEU A 126 -6.95 3.09 -3.12
C LEU A 126 -6.78 4.46 -2.44
N ASN A 127 -6.33 4.48 -1.18
CA ASN A 127 -6.11 5.73 -0.45
C ASN A 127 -5.02 6.60 -1.11
N THR A 128 -3.99 5.98 -1.72
CA THR A 128 -2.97 6.72 -2.47
C THR A 128 -3.60 7.55 -3.61
N GLY A 129 -4.60 7.01 -4.30
CA GLY A 129 -5.32 7.72 -5.35
C GLY A 129 -6.41 8.66 -4.84
N ILE A 130 -7.33 8.13 -4.04
CA ILE A 130 -8.51 8.85 -3.52
C ILE A 130 -8.11 9.90 -2.49
N GLY A 131 -7.32 9.51 -1.48
CA GLY A 131 -6.74 10.41 -0.49
C GLY A 131 -5.74 11.39 -1.12
N GLY A 132 -4.98 10.94 -2.11
CA GLY A 132 -4.16 11.82 -2.94
C GLY A 132 -4.97 12.94 -3.59
N THR A 133 -6.11 12.59 -4.19
CA THR A 133 -7.04 13.56 -4.83
C THR A 133 -7.57 14.59 -3.82
N LEU A 134 -7.93 14.16 -2.60
CA LEU A 134 -8.30 15.07 -1.52
C LEU A 134 -7.15 16.03 -1.15
N GLY A 135 -5.91 15.56 -1.16
CA GLY A 135 -4.71 16.37 -0.95
C GLY A 135 -4.49 17.41 -2.06
N LEU A 136 -4.64 17.01 -3.32
CA LEU A 136 -4.57 17.93 -4.48
C LEU A 136 -5.59 19.07 -4.32
N GLN A 137 -6.81 18.72 -3.87
CA GLN A 137 -7.86 19.71 -3.63
C GLN A 137 -7.51 20.64 -2.47
N ALA A 138 -6.99 20.13 -1.36
CA ALA A 138 -6.59 20.97 -0.24
C ALA A 138 -5.46 21.94 -0.58
N MET A 139 -4.57 21.54 -1.49
CA MET A 139 -3.46 22.39 -1.94
C MET A 139 -3.86 23.35 -3.08
N GLY A 140 -5.05 23.21 -3.66
CA GLY A 140 -5.49 24.07 -4.76
C GLY A 140 -4.65 23.90 -6.02
N LEU A 141 -4.34 22.66 -6.38
CA LEU A 141 -3.73 22.35 -7.68
C LEU A 141 -4.78 22.33 -8.82
N GLY A 142 -6.07 22.26 -8.48
CA GLY A 142 -7.20 22.38 -9.43
C GLY A 142 -7.23 21.30 -10.51
N THR A 143 -8.01 21.51 -11.56
CA THR A 143 -8.03 20.65 -12.76
C THR A 143 -6.84 20.97 -13.66
N SER A 144 -5.65 20.52 -13.27
CA SER A 144 -4.40 20.86 -13.98
C SER A 144 -3.52 19.65 -14.30
N TRP A 145 -2.61 19.84 -15.26
CA TRP A 145 -1.50 18.91 -15.50
C TRP A 145 -0.62 18.72 -14.26
N TRP A 146 -0.55 19.73 -13.39
CA TRP A 146 0.13 19.62 -12.10
C TRP A 146 -0.54 18.62 -11.17
N SER A 147 -1.87 18.62 -11.10
CA SER A 147 -2.64 17.61 -10.35
C SER A 147 -2.39 16.20 -10.87
N ILE A 148 -2.38 16.02 -12.20
CA ILE A 148 -2.08 14.71 -12.83
C ILE A 148 -0.65 14.27 -12.52
N ALA A 149 0.33 15.16 -12.64
CA ALA A 149 1.73 14.85 -12.38
C ALA A 149 1.99 14.48 -10.91
N VAL A 150 1.42 15.25 -9.98
CA VAL A 150 1.55 14.97 -8.54
C VAL A 150 0.86 13.66 -8.19
N LEU A 151 -0.37 13.40 -8.64
CA LEU A 151 -1.03 12.13 -8.41
C LEU A 151 -0.21 10.96 -8.98
N SER A 152 0.27 11.10 -10.20
CA SER A 152 1.13 10.09 -10.85
C SER A 152 2.38 9.80 -10.01
N SER A 153 2.97 10.81 -9.38
CA SER A 153 4.12 10.63 -8.49
C SER A 153 3.76 9.88 -7.20
N LEU A 154 2.58 10.13 -6.62
CA LEU A 154 2.09 9.42 -5.44
C LEU A 154 1.84 7.94 -5.74
N LEU A 155 1.13 7.66 -6.84
CA LEU A 155 0.89 6.30 -7.34
C LEU A 155 2.20 5.57 -7.64
N SER A 156 3.16 6.26 -8.27
CA SER A 156 4.48 5.68 -8.58
C SER A 156 5.27 5.31 -7.33
N ASN A 157 5.21 6.16 -6.30
CA ASN A 157 5.89 5.91 -5.04
C ASN A 157 5.37 4.63 -4.37
N PHE A 158 4.05 4.48 -4.27
CA PHE A 158 3.42 3.30 -3.68
C PHE A 158 3.67 2.03 -4.52
N TYR A 159 3.55 2.13 -5.84
CA TYR A 159 3.83 1.02 -6.75
C TYR A 159 5.27 0.52 -6.61
N CYS A 160 6.26 1.42 -6.60
CA CYS A 160 7.67 1.03 -6.52
C CYS A 160 8.03 0.34 -5.20
N SER A 161 7.44 0.78 -4.09
CA SER A 161 7.61 0.09 -2.79
C SER A 161 7.00 -1.33 -2.83
N THR A 162 5.83 -1.48 -3.44
CA THR A 162 5.19 -2.80 -3.57
C THR A 162 5.93 -3.70 -4.57
N TRP A 163 6.43 -3.13 -5.66
CA TRP A 163 7.24 -3.81 -6.67
C TRP A 163 8.58 -4.29 -6.08
N GLU A 164 9.23 -3.45 -5.27
CA GLU A 164 10.42 -3.85 -4.50
C GLU A 164 10.09 -5.02 -3.56
N THR A 165 8.96 -4.96 -2.86
CA THR A 165 8.50 -6.04 -1.97
C THR A 165 8.28 -7.35 -2.73
N TYR A 166 7.65 -7.30 -3.91
CA TYR A 166 7.45 -8.48 -4.76
C TYR A 166 8.78 -9.17 -5.10
N HIS A 167 9.81 -8.41 -5.45
CA HIS A 167 11.11 -8.95 -5.88
C HIS A 167 12.03 -9.36 -4.73
N THR A 168 12.02 -8.60 -3.63
CA THR A 168 12.92 -8.81 -2.49
C THR A 168 12.32 -9.71 -1.43
N GLY A 169 11.00 -9.86 -1.43
CA GLY A 169 10.23 -10.55 -0.41
C GLY A 169 10.13 -9.82 0.92
N THR A 170 10.48 -8.54 0.98
CA THR A 170 10.44 -7.73 2.21
C THR A 170 10.03 -6.30 1.91
N LEU A 171 9.06 -5.78 2.66
CA LEU A 171 8.67 -4.38 2.58
C LEU A 171 9.68 -3.52 3.31
N TYR A 172 10.39 -2.65 2.57
CA TYR A 172 11.34 -1.70 3.12
C TYR A 172 10.69 -0.33 3.28
N LEU A 173 10.58 0.14 4.52
CA LEU A 173 10.14 1.51 4.80
C LEU A 173 11.37 2.37 5.06
N SER A 174 11.61 3.34 4.18
CA SER A 174 12.77 4.23 4.21
C SER A 174 12.83 5.04 5.53
N PRO A 175 14.04 5.34 6.06
CA PRO A 175 14.18 6.22 7.23
C PRO A 175 13.62 7.62 7.05
N PHE A 176 13.64 8.11 5.80
CA PHE A 176 13.12 9.42 5.40
C PHE A 176 12.32 9.27 4.12
N SER A 177 11.26 10.07 3.97
CA SER A 177 10.33 9.98 2.82
C SER A 177 9.65 8.62 2.65
N GLY A 178 9.44 7.90 3.75
CA GLY A 178 8.58 6.72 3.78
C GLY A 178 7.09 7.10 3.82
N PRO A 179 6.19 6.10 3.81
CA PRO A 179 4.74 6.33 3.87
C PRO A 179 4.31 7.18 5.08
N VAL A 180 4.94 6.98 6.24
CA VAL A 180 4.63 7.69 7.49
C VAL A 180 4.89 9.20 7.35
N GLU A 181 6.08 9.59 6.90
CA GLU A 181 6.47 10.98 6.68
C GLU A 181 5.62 11.64 5.60
N GLY A 182 5.35 10.91 4.50
CA GLY A 182 4.53 11.40 3.39
C GLY A 182 3.07 11.66 3.79
N LEU A 183 2.46 10.74 4.53
CA LEU A 183 1.10 10.89 5.05
C LEU A 183 1.02 12.02 6.07
N LEU A 184 1.97 12.11 7.03
CA LEU A 184 1.99 13.23 7.98
C LEU A 184 2.15 14.59 7.30
N SER A 185 3.02 14.68 6.29
CA SER A 185 3.18 15.90 5.50
C SER A 185 1.89 16.30 4.80
N SER A 186 1.18 15.31 4.24
CA SER A 186 -0.13 15.51 3.59
C SER A 186 -1.20 15.94 4.60
N ILE A 187 -1.27 15.30 5.77
CA ILE A 187 -2.17 15.65 6.87
C ILE A 187 -1.95 17.11 7.29
N ILE A 188 -0.70 17.49 7.54
CA ILE A 188 -0.35 18.87 7.92
C ILE A 188 -0.78 19.85 6.82
N ALA A 189 -0.48 19.54 5.56
CA ALA A 189 -0.85 20.42 4.45
C ALA A 189 -2.37 20.61 4.33
N ILE A 190 -3.13 19.53 4.46
CA ILE A 190 -4.59 19.56 4.44
C ILE A 190 -5.14 20.37 5.64
N LEU A 191 -4.62 20.16 6.85
CA LEU A 191 -5.05 20.90 8.03
C LEU A 191 -4.72 22.40 7.94
N VAL A 192 -3.58 22.76 7.36
CA VAL A 192 -3.21 24.16 7.09
C VAL A 192 -4.22 24.80 6.13
N ALA A 193 -4.65 24.10 5.08
CA ALA A 193 -5.73 24.58 4.21
C ALA A 193 -7.06 24.77 4.98
N GLY A 194 -7.35 23.93 5.96
CA GLY A 194 -8.52 24.08 6.84
C GLY A 194 -8.43 25.28 7.80
N ILE A 195 -7.27 25.51 8.41
CA ILE A 195 -7.05 26.54 9.45
C ILE A 195 -6.81 27.93 8.86
N PHE A 196 -6.17 28.03 7.70
CA PHE A 196 -5.84 29.31 7.09
C PHE A 196 -6.61 29.57 5.80
N GLY A 197 -7.16 28.52 5.18
CA GLY A 197 -7.77 28.58 3.86
C GLY A 197 -6.79 28.14 2.77
N GLN A 198 -7.32 27.59 1.69
CA GLN A 198 -6.56 27.07 0.54
C GLN A 198 -5.68 28.14 -0.13
N HIS A 199 -6.05 29.43 -0.04
CA HIS A 199 -5.32 30.55 -0.65
C HIS A 199 -3.86 30.68 -0.18
N ILE A 200 -3.53 30.15 1.01
CA ILE A 200 -2.14 30.12 1.50
C ILE A 200 -1.22 29.34 0.55
N TYR A 201 -1.77 28.38 -0.20
CA TYR A 201 -1.03 27.57 -1.16
C TYR A 201 -0.99 28.17 -2.56
N THR A 202 -2.03 28.89 -2.96
CA THR A 202 -2.19 29.41 -4.32
C THR A 202 -1.70 30.84 -4.49
N ALA A 203 -1.45 31.57 -3.40
CA ALA A 203 -0.87 32.91 -3.44
C ALA A 203 0.49 32.91 -4.18
N PRO A 204 0.68 33.77 -5.20
CA PRO A 204 1.96 33.90 -5.89
C PRO A 204 3.08 34.28 -4.93
N LEU A 205 4.24 33.63 -5.04
CA LEU A 205 5.37 33.90 -4.13
C LEU A 205 5.83 35.35 -4.18
N CYS A 206 5.75 36.02 -5.33
CA CYS A 206 6.14 37.42 -5.46
C CYS A 206 5.25 38.38 -4.65
N SER A 207 4.05 37.96 -4.25
CA SER A 207 3.18 38.73 -3.34
C SER A 207 3.62 38.64 -1.87
N ILE A 208 4.48 37.67 -1.54
CA ILE A 208 4.93 37.38 -0.16
C ILE A 208 6.42 37.70 0.02
N ILE A 209 7.25 37.34 -0.98
CA ILE A 209 8.70 37.44 -0.95
C ILE A 209 9.15 38.42 -2.05
N PRO A 210 9.79 39.55 -1.70
CA PRO A 210 10.35 40.46 -2.69
C PRO A 210 11.32 39.74 -3.64
N ASN A 211 11.19 39.98 -4.95
CA ASN A 211 11.98 39.37 -6.03
C ASN A 211 11.76 37.86 -6.27
N ALA A 212 10.76 37.23 -5.65
CA ALA A 212 10.40 35.85 -6.00
C ALA A 212 9.64 35.78 -7.34
N PRO A 213 9.64 34.63 -8.05
CA PRO A 213 8.90 34.45 -9.29
C PRO A 213 7.38 34.59 -9.08
N CYS A 214 6.69 35.36 -9.92
CA CYS A 214 5.24 35.52 -9.85
C CYS A 214 4.43 34.33 -10.41
N GLY A 215 5.06 33.46 -11.21
CA GLY A 215 4.41 32.27 -11.77
C GLY A 215 4.47 31.03 -10.86
N VAL A 216 5.03 31.15 -9.65
CA VAL A 216 5.20 30.04 -8.72
C VAL A 216 4.51 30.39 -7.41
N SER A 217 3.82 29.41 -6.83
CA SER A 217 3.12 29.48 -5.54
C SER A 217 3.48 28.26 -4.70
N ALA A 218 3.09 28.25 -3.43
CA ALA A 218 3.50 27.19 -2.50
C ALA A 218 2.99 25.80 -2.90
N ASN A 219 1.82 25.69 -3.53
CA ASN A 219 1.32 24.43 -4.11
C ASN A 219 2.26 23.85 -5.19
N HIS A 220 2.82 24.69 -6.07
CA HIS A 220 3.77 24.27 -7.12
C HIS A 220 5.07 23.76 -6.51
N ILE A 221 5.58 24.43 -5.46
CA ILE A 221 6.77 23.97 -4.74
C ILE A 221 6.50 22.61 -4.08
N ALA A 222 5.39 22.50 -3.36
CA ALA A 222 5.03 21.26 -2.67
C ALA A 222 4.77 20.09 -3.63
N GLY A 223 4.10 20.35 -4.76
CA GLY A 223 3.95 19.38 -5.84
C GLY A 223 5.30 18.96 -6.43
N GLY A 224 6.19 19.92 -6.69
CA GLY A 224 7.54 19.65 -7.18
C GLY A 224 8.38 18.80 -6.20
N MET A 225 8.26 19.07 -4.89
CA MET A 225 8.90 18.26 -3.86
C MET A 225 8.33 16.83 -3.80
N ALA A 226 7.01 16.65 -3.97
CA ALA A 226 6.40 15.32 -4.04
C ALA A 226 6.93 14.52 -5.23
N ILE A 227 7.02 15.14 -6.41
CA ILE A 227 7.60 14.52 -7.62
C ILE A 227 9.06 14.17 -7.40
N ALA A 228 9.88 15.10 -6.89
CA ALA A 228 11.30 14.86 -6.63
C ALA A 228 11.52 13.71 -5.62
N THR A 229 10.71 13.66 -4.58
CA THR A 229 10.73 12.58 -3.57
C THR A 229 10.36 11.23 -4.18
N SER A 230 9.32 11.19 -5.01
CA SER A 230 8.91 9.99 -5.73
C SER A 230 10.03 9.49 -6.65
N LEU A 231 10.67 10.38 -7.42
CA LEU A 231 11.81 10.02 -8.27
C LEU A 231 12.95 9.41 -7.45
N TYR A 232 13.31 10.03 -6.33
CA TYR A 232 14.32 9.47 -5.41
C TYR A 232 13.95 8.04 -4.95
N ASN A 233 12.70 7.83 -4.52
CA ASN A 233 12.23 6.53 -4.05
C ASN A 233 12.21 5.48 -5.17
N ILE A 234 11.85 5.86 -6.40
CA ILE A 234 11.95 4.98 -7.59
C ILE A 234 13.39 4.54 -7.82
N PHE A 235 14.35 5.47 -7.79
CA PHE A 235 15.78 5.13 -7.95
C PHE A 235 16.29 4.24 -6.82
N ALA A 236 15.86 4.49 -5.58
CA ALA A 236 16.22 3.67 -4.42
C ALA A 236 15.68 2.23 -4.55
N ALA A 237 14.40 2.06 -4.92
CA ALA A 237 13.78 0.76 -5.15
C ALA A 237 14.49 -0.01 -6.27
N LEU A 238 14.81 0.66 -7.39
CA LEU A 238 15.58 0.08 -8.49
C LEU A 238 16.95 -0.42 -8.03
N TYR A 239 17.68 0.41 -7.29
CA TYR A 239 18.98 0.06 -6.75
C TYR A 239 18.91 -1.16 -5.82
N ASN A 240 17.94 -1.20 -4.91
CA ASN A 240 17.76 -2.31 -3.96
C ASN A 240 17.43 -3.63 -4.67
N VAL A 241 16.51 -3.60 -5.63
CA VAL A 241 16.16 -4.81 -6.43
C VAL A 241 17.35 -5.29 -7.25
N GLN A 242 18.08 -4.39 -7.92
CA GLN A 242 19.28 -4.76 -8.68
C GLN A 242 20.35 -5.39 -7.78
N ARG A 243 20.57 -4.83 -6.58
CA ARG A 243 21.55 -5.35 -5.62
C ARG A 243 21.22 -6.78 -5.15
N ILE A 244 19.93 -7.10 -4.99
CA ILE A 244 19.49 -8.43 -4.52
C ILE A 244 19.48 -9.44 -5.66
N ILE A 245 19.03 -9.07 -6.87
CA ILE A 245 18.85 -10.00 -7.99
C ILE A 245 20.16 -10.26 -8.76
N ALA A 246 21.03 -9.26 -8.93
CA ALA A 246 22.25 -9.40 -9.74
C ALA A 246 23.20 -10.52 -9.29
N PRO A 247 23.44 -10.75 -7.98
CA PRO A 247 24.25 -11.87 -7.51
C PRO A 247 23.59 -13.24 -7.73
N ILE A 248 22.26 -13.31 -7.63
CA ILE A 248 21.47 -14.55 -7.81
C ILE A 248 21.53 -14.99 -9.26
N SER A 249 21.33 -14.05 -10.21
CA SER A 249 21.41 -14.31 -11.64
C SER A 249 22.80 -14.83 -12.08
N LYS A 250 23.88 -14.38 -11.43
CA LYS A 250 25.26 -14.82 -11.69
C LYS A 250 25.60 -16.18 -11.06
N ARG A 251 24.85 -16.64 -10.05
CA ARG A 251 25.09 -17.90 -9.33
C ARG A 251 24.35 -19.09 -9.91
N SER A 252 23.51 -18.89 -10.93
CA SER A 252 22.82 -19.94 -11.69
C SER A 252 23.79 -20.77 -12.53
N SER A 253 24.75 -21.44 -11.90
CA SER A 253 25.36 -22.67 -12.41
C SER A 253 24.56 -23.87 -11.91
N PRO A 254 24.42 -24.98 -12.67
CA PRO A 254 23.39 -26.00 -12.45
C PRO A 254 23.56 -26.92 -11.22
N SER A 255 24.46 -26.63 -10.28
CA SER A 255 24.95 -27.63 -9.31
C SER A 255 24.87 -27.25 -7.82
N ALA A 256 24.17 -26.18 -7.43
CA ALA A 256 24.06 -25.81 -6.01
C ALA A 256 22.63 -25.96 -5.49
N HIS A 257 22.46 -26.75 -4.43
CA HIS A 257 21.21 -26.79 -3.67
C HIS A 257 20.81 -25.38 -3.21
N PRO A 258 19.54 -24.97 -3.41
CA PRO A 258 19.09 -23.65 -3.00
C PRO A 258 19.16 -23.51 -1.47
N PRO A 259 19.58 -22.35 -0.94
CA PRO A 259 19.59 -22.11 0.50
C PRO A 259 18.17 -22.21 1.11
N PRO A 260 18.03 -22.65 2.38
CA PRO A 260 16.71 -22.97 2.97
C PRO A 260 15.76 -21.78 3.20
N HIS A 261 16.21 -20.55 2.91
CA HIS A 261 15.47 -19.31 3.18
C HIS A 261 15.54 -18.28 2.07
N SER A 262 16.21 -18.58 0.95
CA SER A 262 16.10 -17.72 -0.23
C SER A 262 14.80 -18.06 -0.94
N SER A 263 14.04 -17.05 -1.31
CA SER A 263 12.93 -17.09 -2.27
C SER A 263 13.39 -17.44 -3.70
N ALA A 264 14.34 -18.38 -3.81
CA ALA A 264 14.99 -18.91 -5.00
C ALA A 264 14.04 -19.65 -5.96
N ALA A 265 12.75 -19.77 -5.62
CA ALA A 265 11.71 -20.15 -6.56
C ALA A 265 11.40 -19.03 -7.58
N HIS A 266 11.80 -17.76 -7.32
CA HIS A 266 11.58 -16.67 -8.28
C HIS A 266 12.54 -16.70 -9.49
N SER A 267 13.74 -17.29 -9.36
CA SER A 267 14.80 -17.10 -10.36
C SER A 267 14.64 -17.87 -11.67
N THR A 268 13.65 -18.77 -11.79
CA THR A 268 13.43 -19.53 -13.03
C THR A 268 12.31 -18.97 -13.90
N MET A 269 11.47 -18.05 -13.39
CA MET A 269 10.27 -17.59 -14.13
C MET A 269 9.95 -16.09 -14.07
N THR A 270 10.68 -15.27 -13.30
CA THR A 270 10.43 -13.82 -13.33
C THR A 270 11.08 -13.16 -14.54
N PRO A 271 10.34 -12.40 -15.37
CA PRO A 271 10.95 -11.56 -16.40
C PRO A 271 11.98 -10.60 -15.79
N SER A 272 12.87 -10.05 -16.63
CA SER A 272 13.83 -9.03 -16.21
C SER A 272 13.15 -7.99 -15.31
N PRO A 273 13.74 -7.59 -14.17
CA PRO A 273 13.14 -6.60 -13.26
C PRO A 273 12.67 -5.33 -14.00
N VAL A 274 13.41 -4.91 -15.02
CA VAL A 274 13.05 -3.78 -15.89
C VAL A 274 11.70 -3.99 -16.58
N LEU A 275 11.43 -5.19 -17.09
CA LEU A 275 10.16 -5.51 -17.75
C LEU A 275 8.98 -5.43 -16.77
N THR A 276 9.17 -5.89 -15.54
CA THR A 276 8.13 -5.84 -14.49
C THR A 276 7.84 -4.43 -13.97
N LEU A 277 8.70 -3.45 -14.27
CA LEU A 277 8.44 -2.05 -13.96
C LEU A 277 7.56 -1.37 -15.01
N LEU A 278 7.64 -1.78 -16.28
CA LEU A 278 6.95 -1.16 -17.43
C LEU A 278 5.43 -0.96 -17.28
N PRO A 279 4.66 -1.85 -16.61
CA PRO A 279 3.21 -1.70 -16.60
C PRO A 279 2.74 -0.35 -16.01
N LEU A 280 3.42 0.18 -14.98
CA LEU A 280 3.07 1.48 -14.41
C LEU A 280 3.40 2.67 -15.36
N PRO A 281 4.64 2.86 -15.87
CA PRO A 281 4.93 3.94 -16.82
C PRO A 281 4.04 3.90 -18.06
N CYS A 282 3.73 2.71 -18.59
CA CYS A 282 2.79 2.57 -19.71
C CYS A 282 1.38 3.05 -19.31
N PHE A 283 0.87 2.64 -18.15
CA PHE A 283 -0.43 3.07 -17.65
C PHE A 283 -0.49 4.60 -17.43
N LEU A 284 0.53 5.19 -16.81
CA LEU A 284 0.59 6.63 -16.57
C LEU A 284 0.71 7.42 -17.88
N LEU A 285 1.51 6.93 -18.84
CA LEU A 285 1.61 7.52 -20.18
C LEU A 285 0.27 7.50 -20.90
N LEU A 286 -0.45 6.38 -20.87
CA LEU A 286 -1.78 6.27 -21.50
C LEU A 286 -2.80 7.18 -20.83
N THR A 287 -2.75 7.32 -19.51
CA THR A 287 -3.61 8.24 -18.75
C THR A 287 -3.34 9.69 -19.17
N ALA A 288 -2.06 10.07 -19.35
CA ALA A 288 -1.68 11.39 -19.86
C ALA A 288 -2.09 11.60 -21.33
N LEU A 289 -1.88 10.60 -22.19
CA LEU A 289 -2.29 10.64 -23.60
C LEU A 289 -3.80 10.75 -23.75
N TRP A 290 -4.57 10.06 -22.91
CA TRP A 290 -6.03 10.20 -22.88
C TRP A 290 -6.41 11.62 -22.47
N THR A 291 -5.82 12.17 -21.42
CA THR A 291 -6.07 13.55 -21.00
C THR A 291 -5.73 14.55 -22.12
N LEU A 292 -4.65 14.33 -22.87
CA LEU A 292 -4.29 15.17 -24.03
C LEU A 292 -5.35 15.12 -25.15
N ALA A 293 -5.90 13.94 -25.42
CA ALA A 293 -6.97 13.77 -26.41
C ALA A 293 -8.33 14.28 -25.94
N THR A 294 -8.52 14.46 -24.63
CA THR A 294 -9.79 14.87 -24.05
C THR A 294 -9.57 16.07 -23.10
N PRO A 295 -9.40 17.28 -23.63
CA PRO A 295 -9.21 18.49 -22.82
C PRO A 295 -10.35 18.75 -21.82
N SER A 296 -11.56 18.26 -22.09
CA SER A 296 -12.71 18.32 -21.17
C SER A 296 -12.48 17.57 -19.86
N ILE A 297 -11.49 16.67 -19.76
CA ILE A 297 -11.05 16.12 -18.47
C ILE A 297 -10.51 17.24 -17.57
N LEU A 298 -9.84 18.25 -18.12
CA LEU A 298 -9.27 19.37 -17.35
C LEU A 298 -10.18 20.60 -17.27
N SER A 299 -11.25 20.68 -18.05
CA SER A 299 -12.14 21.86 -18.07
C SER A 299 -13.57 21.60 -17.66
N ALA A 300 -13.96 20.33 -17.46
CA ALA A 300 -15.32 19.94 -17.10
C ALA A 300 -15.37 18.99 -15.89
N ARG A 301 -16.59 18.57 -15.52
CA ARG A 301 -16.89 17.64 -14.40
C ARG A 301 -16.31 16.23 -14.54
N LEU A 302 -15.48 15.99 -15.55
CA LEU A 302 -14.87 14.70 -15.85
C LEU A 302 -13.59 14.45 -15.05
N PHE A 303 -12.99 15.50 -14.48
CA PHE A 303 -11.71 15.38 -13.77
C PHE A 303 -11.77 14.38 -12.62
N VAL A 304 -12.69 14.57 -11.66
CA VAL A 304 -12.80 13.70 -10.48
C VAL A 304 -13.19 12.26 -10.84
N PRO A 305 -14.20 12.01 -11.71
CA PRO A 305 -14.47 10.67 -12.22
C PRO A 305 -13.26 9.99 -12.87
N PHE A 306 -12.46 10.73 -13.64
CA PHE A 306 -11.26 10.21 -14.30
C PHE A 306 -10.14 9.86 -13.31
N LEU A 307 -9.91 10.69 -12.29
CA LEU A 307 -8.96 10.38 -11.22
C LEU A 307 -9.42 9.20 -10.37
N ALA A 308 -10.72 9.10 -10.08
CA ALA A 308 -11.30 7.95 -9.38
C ALA A 308 -11.11 6.65 -10.17
N ALA A 309 -11.39 6.66 -11.48
CA ALA A 309 -11.19 5.50 -12.35
C ALA A 309 -9.72 5.08 -12.42
N THR A 310 -8.81 6.06 -12.55
CA THR A 310 -7.36 5.86 -12.48
C THR A 310 -6.95 5.21 -11.15
N SER A 311 -7.55 5.65 -10.04
CA SER A 311 -7.29 5.11 -8.69
C SER A 311 -7.76 3.65 -8.54
N PHE A 312 -8.94 3.29 -9.05
CA PHE A 312 -9.42 1.91 -9.03
C PHE A 312 -8.58 0.98 -9.91
N THR A 313 -8.19 1.44 -11.10
CA THR A 313 -7.30 0.68 -12.00
C THR A 313 -5.93 0.46 -11.36
N PHE A 314 -5.37 1.49 -10.73
CA PHE A 314 -4.13 1.38 -9.97
C PHE A 314 -4.27 0.39 -8.81
N GLY A 315 -5.31 0.54 -7.99
CA GLY A 315 -5.57 -0.33 -6.85
C GLY A 315 -5.71 -1.80 -7.26
N TYR A 316 -6.38 -2.06 -8.38
CA TYR A 316 -6.52 -3.41 -8.91
C TYR A 316 -5.17 -4.01 -9.32
N HIS A 317 -4.33 -3.24 -10.02
CA HIS A 317 -3.02 -3.72 -10.43
C HIS A 317 -2.08 -3.97 -9.25
N VAL A 318 -2.06 -3.08 -8.26
CA VAL A 318 -1.30 -3.30 -7.04
C VAL A 318 -1.82 -4.50 -6.27
N GLY A 319 -3.15 -4.66 -6.15
CA GLY A 319 -3.76 -5.84 -5.54
C GLY A 319 -3.33 -7.16 -6.20
N LEU A 320 -3.27 -7.20 -7.54
CA LEU A 320 -2.75 -8.36 -8.27
C LEU A 320 -1.26 -8.61 -7.97
N MET A 321 -0.45 -7.55 -7.84
CA MET A 321 0.98 -7.66 -7.53
C MET A 321 1.21 -8.20 -6.11
N VAL A 322 0.45 -7.71 -5.12
CA VAL A 322 0.50 -8.23 -3.74
C VAL A 322 0.02 -9.67 -3.68
N LEU A 323 -1.08 -10.00 -4.37
CA LEU A 323 -1.56 -11.38 -4.46
C LEU A 323 -0.50 -12.29 -5.09
N ALA A 324 0.15 -11.86 -6.17
CA ALA A 324 1.22 -12.62 -6.81
C ALA A 324 2.42 -12.81 -5.87
N HIS A 325 2.77 -11.79 -5.08
CA HIS A 325 3.80 -11.89 -4.04
C HIS A 325 3.44 -12.97 -3.00
N CYS A 326 2.25 -12.88 -2.39
CA CYS A 326 1.82 -13.83 -1.35
C CYS A 326 1.68 -15.27 -1.89
N CYS A 327 1.23 -15.43 -3.13
CA CYS A 327 1.09 -16.74 -3.78
C CYS A 327 2.40 -17.26 -4.40
N ARG A 328 3.47 -16.46 -4.41
CA ARG A 328 4.71 -16.71 -5.17
C ARG A 328 4.43 -17.03 -6.64
N ALA A 329 3.47 -16.33 -7.21
CA ALA A 329 3.05 -16.45 -8.60
C ALA A 329 3.85 -15.48 -9.51
N PRO A 330 3.82 -15.66 -10.84
CA PRO A 330 4.45 -14.73 -11.78
C PRO A 330 3.90 -13.31 -11.67
N PHE A 331 4.74 -12.33 -12.02
CA PHE A 331 4.36 -10.92 -11.97
C PHE A 331 3.22 -10.62 -12.97
N PRO A 332 2.16 -9.90 -12.55
CA PRO A 332 1.02 -9.59 -13.42
C PRO A 332 1.34 -8.46 -14.39
N LEU A 333 2.10 -8.74 -15.47
CA LEU A 333 2.50 -7.74 -16.47
C LEU A 333 1.32 -7.07 -17.19
N TRP A 334 0.18 -7.76 -17.28
CA TRP A 334 -1.01 -7.30 -17.97
C TRP A 334 -2.26 -7.57 -17.15
N ASN A 335 -3.27 -6.72 -17.30
CA ASN A 335 -4.59 -6.93 -16.71
C ASN A 335 -5.70 -6.26 -17.54
N VAL A 336 -6.95 -6.63 -17.25
CA VAL A 336 -8.13 -6.15 -17.99
C VAL A 336 -8.33 -4.64 -17.91
N LEU A 337 -8.01 -3.98 -16.79
CA LEU A 337 -8.20 -2.53 -16.66
C LEU A 337 -7.11 -1.73 -17.38
N TYR A 338 -5.92 -2.29 -17.56
CA TYR A 338 -4.95 -1.73 -18.50
C TYR A 338 -5.44 -1.82 -19.94
N THR A 339 -6.11 -2.92 -20.31
CA THR A 339 -6.79 -3.00 -21.62
C THR A 339 -7.85 -1.91 -21.74
N ALA A 340 -8.67 -1.69 -20.72
CA ALA A 340 -9.67 -0.63 -20.70
C ALA A 340 -9.04 0.77 -20.83
N THR A 341 -7.88 1.00 -20.20
CA THR A 341 -7.13 2.26 -20.32
C THR A 341 -6.63 2.48 -21.75
N TRP A 342 -6.07 1.43 -22.38
CA TRP A 342 -5.64 1.45 -23.79
C TRP A 342 -6.80 1.74 -24.73
N VAL A 343 -7.92 1.02 -24.58
CA VAL A 343 -9.12 1.19 -25.42
C VAL A 343 -9.69 2.59 -25.25
N GLY A 344 -9.78 3.10 -24.02
CA GLY A 344 -10.31 4.42 -23.75
C GLY A 344 -9.43 5.55 -24.30
N ALA A 345 -8.10 5.46 -24.11
CA ALA A 345 -7.15 6.42 -24.69
C ALA A 345 -7.19 6.37 -26.23
N GLY A 346 -7.22 5.18 -26.82
CA GLY A 346 -7.33 5.00 -28.27
C GLY A 346 -8.65 5.53 -28.83
N ALA A 347 -9.77 5.31 -28.13
CA ALA A 347 -11.06 5.86 -28.50
C ALA A 347 -11.07 7.39 -28.44
N ALA A 348 -10.50 7.98 -27.38
CA ALA A 348 -10.37 9.43 -27.24
C ALA A 348 -9.57 10.05 -28.40
N TRP A 349 -8.43 9.45 -28.77
CA TRP A 349 -7.64 9.90 -29.91
C TRP A 349 -8.36 9.68 -31.25
N GLY A 350 -9.07 8.57 -31.40
CA GLY A 350 -9.88 8.29 -32.59
C GLY A 350 -10.99 9.33 -32.81
N ILE A 351 -11.62 9.80 -31.72
CA ILE A 351 -12.58 10.91 -31.76
C ILE A 351 -11.87 12.21 -32.14
N ALA A 352 -10.77 12.54 -31.46
CA ALA A 352 -10.04 13.79 -31.67
C ALA A 352 -9.48 13.93 -33.11
N CYS A 353 -9.12 12.83 -33.77
CA CYS A 353 -8.65 12.85 -35.16
C CYS A 353 -9.75 12.59 -36.20
N GLY A 354 -11.01 12.44 -35.79
CA GLY A 354 -12.15 12.20 -36.67
C GLY A 354 -12.25 10.76 -37.24
N ALA A 355 -11.46 9.81 -36.74
CA ALA A 355 -11.53 8.41 -37.14
C ALA A 355 -12.72 7.66 -36.51
N ILE A 356 -13.21 8.13 -35.35
CA ILE A 356 -14.42 7.63 -34.69
C ILE A 356 -15.49 8.72 -34.80
N PRO A 357 -16.61 8.48 -35.52
CA PRO A 357 -17.66 9.47 -35.67
C PRO A 357 -18.42 9.65 -34.36
N ILE A 358 -18.79 10.90 -34.07
CA ILE A 358 -19.66 11.24 -32.94
C ILE A 358 -21.11 10.80 -33.29
N PRO A 359 -21.81 10.07 -32.41
CA PRO A 359 -23.19 9.66 -32.63
C PRO A 359 -24.13 10.85 -32.94
N PRO A 360 -25.14 10.67 -33.80
CA PRO A 360 -26.11 11.72 -34.08
C PRO A 360 -26.77 12.25 -32.80
N GLY A 361 -26.75 13.57 -32.62
CA GLY A 361 -27.33 14.25 -31.45
C GLY A 361 -26.41 14.33 -30.22
N TRP A 362 -25.18 13.80 -30.28
CA TRP A 362 -24.19 13.91 -29.22
C TRP A 362 -23.19 15.03 -29.54
N SER A 363 -22.74 15.75 -28.51
CA SER A 363 -21.55 16.59 -28.59
C SER A 363 -20.27 15.77 -28.37
N GLU A 364 -19.12 16.36 -28.68
CA GLU A 364 -17.81 15.77 -28.36
C GLU A 364 -17.63 15.57 -26.85
N GLU A 365 -18.17 16.49 -26.04
CA GLU A 365 -18.16 16.36 -24.58
C GLU A 365 -19.00 15.17 -24.11
N ASP A 366 -20.17 14.92 -24.71
CA ASP A 366 -21.05 13.80 -24.32
C ASP A 366 -20.38 12.44 -24.54
N ILE A 367 -19.71 12.25 -25.68
CA ILE A 367 -19.02 10.97 -25.96
C ILE A 367 -17.82 10.78 -25.04
N HIS A 368 -17.04 11.83 -24.77
CA HIS A 368 -15.93 11.76 -23.82
C HIS A 368 -16.40 11.50 -22.39
N ALA A 369 -17.50 12.14 -21.97
CA ALA A 369 -18.13 11.89 -20.68
C ALA A 369 -18.55 10.42 -20.57
N ALA A 370 -19.24 9.89 -21.59
CA ALA A 370 -19.64 8.48 -21.63
C ALA A 370 -18.43 7.53 -21.52
N LEU A 371 -17.32 7.81 -22.21
CA LEU A 371 -16.10 7.01 -22.10
C LEU A 371 -15.50 7.05 -20.69
N VAL A 372 -15.41 8.23 -20.06
CA VAL A 372 -14.87 8.38 -18.70
C VAL A 372 -15.76 7.68 -17.66
N TYR A 373 -17.07 7.86 -17.72
CA TYR A 373 -18.00 7.21 -16.78
C TYR A 373 -18.09 5.70 -17.00
N ALA A 374 -18.00 5.22 -18.25
CA ALA A 374 -17.91 3.79 -18.54
C ALA A 374 -16.61 3.20 -17.97
N TYR A 375 -15.48 3.91 -18.09
CA TYR A 375 -14.21 3.49 -17.51
C TYR A 375 -14.24 3.50 -15.98
N LEU A 376 -14.86 4.51 -15.36
CA LEU A 376 -15.09 4.54 -13.91
C LEU A 376 -15.94 3.35 -13.45
N ALA A 377 -17.06 3.09 -14.13
CA ALA A 377 -17.92 1.96 -13.79
C ALA A 377 -17.18 0.62 -13.95
N ALA A 378 -16.46 0.44 -15.06
CA ALA A 378 -15.69 -0.78 -15.31
C ALA A 378 -14.58 -1.00 -14.27
N SER A 379 -13.79 0.04 -13.96
CA SER A 379 -12.71 -0.03 -12.97
C SER A 379 -13.22 -0.32 -11.57
N LEU A 380 -14.31 0.34 -11.15
CA LEU A 380 -14.98 0.07 -9.87
C LEU A 380 -15.50 -1.37 -9.80
N LEU A 381 -16.23 -1.84 -10.81
CA LEU A 381 -16.84 -3.18 -10.81
C LEU A 381 -15.78 -4.29 -10.84
N VAL A 382 -14.71 -4.12 -11.63
CA VAL A 382 -13.60 -5.08 -11.68
C VAL A 382 -12.85 -5.10 -10.35
N TYR A 383 -12.55 -3.93 -9.76
CA TYR A 383 -11.91 -3.88 -8.44
C TYR A 383 -12.79 -4.51 -7.35
N ALA A 384 -14.09 -4.22 -7.34
CA ALA A 384 -15.03 -4.77 -6.38
C ALA A 384 -15.14 -6.30 -6.51
N HIS A 385 -15.19 -6.81 -7.73
CA HIS A 385 -15.17 -8.25 -7.99
C HIS A 385 -13.85 -8.90 -7.53
N PHE A 386 -12.71 -8.27 -7.82
CA PHE A 386 -11.41 -8.72 -7.33
C PHE A 386 -11.34 -8.80 -5.80
N ALA A 387 -11.72 -7.72 -5.12
CA ALA A 387 -11.73 -7.66 -3.67
C ALA A 387 -12.66 -8.73 -3.08
N TRP A 388 -13.86 -8.89 -3.62
CA TRP A 388 -14.79 -9.95 -3.20
C TRP A 388 -14.15 -11.34 -3.33
N ASP A 389 -13.77 -11.74 -4.56
CA ASP A 389 -13.32 -13.11 -4.83
C ASP A 389 -12.08 -13.47 -4.01
N VAL A 390 -11.11 -12.56 -3.90
CA VAL A 390 -9.91 -12.77 -3.09
C VAL A 390 -10.24 -12.89 -1.60
N ILE A 391 -11.09 -12.01 -1.06
CA ILE A 391 -11.49 -12.07 0.35
C ILE A 391 -12.22 -13.38 0.65
N GLU A 392 -13.20 -13.75 -0.18
CA GLU A 392 -13.99 -14.97 -0.02
C GLU A 392 -13.08 -16.21 -0.06
N ARG A 393 -12.22 -16.31 -1.07
CA ARG A 393 -11.29 -17.44 -1.23
C ARG A 393 -10.30 -17.55 -0.08
N LEU A 394 -9.73 -16.45 0.40
CA LEU A 394 -8.81 -16.50 1.53
C LEU A 394 -9.52 -16.83 2.84
N CYS A 395 -10.76 -16.36 3.03
CA CYS A 395 -11.59 -16.78 4.16
C CYS A 395 -11.82 -18.30 4.14
N GLU A 396 -12.11 -18.89 2.97
CA GLU A 396 -12.25 -20.34 2.80
C GLU A 396 -10.94 -21.10 3.05
N VAL A 397 -9.82 -20.64 2.46
CA VAL A 397 -8.51 -21.31 2.53
C VAL A 397 -7.94 -21.36 3.94
N PHE A 398 -8.13 -20.28 4.71
CA PHE A 398 -7.60 -20.12 6.06
C PHE A 398 -8.64 -20.37 7.17
N ASP A 399 -9.91 -20.62 6.82
CA ASP A 399 -11.03 -20.80 7.75
C ASP A 399 -11.19 -19.63 8.73
N ILE A 400 -11.13 -18.41 8.21
CA ILE A 400 -11.23 -17.15 8.97
C ILE A 400 -12.43 -16.32 8.51
N TRP A 401 -12.80 -15.33 9.31
CA TRP A 401 -13.76 -14.29 8.93
C TRP A 401 -13.01 -12.99 8.69
N CYS A 402 -13.36 -12.26 7.63
CA CYS A 402 -12.64 -11.04 7.24
C CYS A 402 -12.77 -9.93 8.28
N LEU A 403 -14.00 -9.57 8.68
CA LEU A 403 -14.29 -8.40 9.53
C LEU A 403 -14.64 -8.73 10.99
N ARG A 404 -14.51 -10.00 11.38
CA ARG A 404 -14.76 -10.47 12.75
C ARG A 404 -13.74 -11.55 13.11
N ILE A 405 -13.41 -11.67 14.39
CA ILE A 405 -12.53 -12.76 14.83
C ILE A 405 -13.37 -14.01 15.04
N LYS A 406 -13.04 -15.08 14.32
CA LYS A 406 -13.72 -16.37 14.47
C LYS A 406 -13.42 -16.94 15.87
N PRO A 407 -14.43 -17.34 16.67
CA PRO A 407 -14.21 -17.95 17.97
C PRO A 407 -13.40 -19.25 17.86
N LYS A 408 -12.39 -19.43 18.71
CA LYS A 408 -11.61 -20.67 18.75
C LYS A 408 -12.49 -21.81 19.27
N VAL A 409 -12.98 -22.67 18.37
CA VAL A 409 -13.68 -23.90 18.74
C VAL A 409 -12.66 -24.85 19.38
N GLY A 410 -12.62 -24.93 20.72
CA GLY A 410 -11.79 -25.95 21.38
C GLY A 410 -11.36 -25.72 22.82
N ILE A 411 -11.47 -24.50 23.39
CA ILE A 411 -11.10 -24.30 24.80
C ILE A 411 -12.21 -24.82 25.74
N SER A 412 -13.49 -24.62 25.41
CA SER A 412 -14.59 -25.14 26.24
C SER A 412 -14.70 -26.67 26.24
N GLN A 413 -14.34 -27.37 25.16
CA GLN A 413 -14.41 -28.84 25.11
C GLN A 413 -13.23 -29.52 25.82
N LYS A 414 -12.01 -28.99 25.70
CA LYS A 414 -10.86 -29.56 26.44
C LYS A 414 -10.93 -29.29 27.93
N VAL A 415 -11.44 -28.13 28.35
CA VAL A 415 -11.68 -27.84 29.78
C VAL A 415 -12.85 -28.67 30.33
N ALA A 416 -13.93 -28.89 29.56
CA ALA A 416 -15.02 -29.76 29.97
C ALA A 416 -14.61 -31.25 30.04
N GLN A 417 -13.77 -31.74 29.11
CA GLN A 417 -13.27 -33.12 29.14
C GLN A 417 -12.21 -33.35 30.23
N GLN A 418 -11.40 -32.33 30.58
CA GLN A 418 -10.47 -32.42 31.72
C GLN A 418 -11.18 -32.28 33.07
N ALA A 419 -12.30 -31.54 33.14
CA ALA A 419 -13.13 -31.44 34.34
C ALA A 419 -14.00 -32.70 34.58
N ALA A 420 -14.28 -33.50 33.54
CA ALA A 420 -15.09 -34.70 33.62
C ALA A 420 -14.30 -36.00 33.90
N SER A 421 -12.97 -35.93 34.05
CA SER A 421 -12.16 -37.12 34.33
C SER A 421 -12.08 -37.39 35.84
N PRO A 422 -12.51 -38.55 36.35
CA PRO A 422 -12.46 -38.84 37.78
C PRO A 422 -11.01 -38.97 38.25
N ARG A 423 -10.62 -38.16 39.24
CA ARG A 423 -9.35 -38.32 39.98
C ARG A 423 -9.32 -39.70 40.62
N LYS A 424 -8.50 -40.62 40.09
CA LYS A 424 -8.12 -41.84 40.78
C LYS A 424 -7.15 -41.50 41.91
N THR A 425 -7.60 -41.69 43.14
CA THR A 425 -6.82 -41.60 44.39
C THR A 425 -6.14 -42.94 44.70
N GLY A 426 -4.85 -42.89 45.10
CA GLY A 426 -4.09 -43.97 45.75
C GLY A 426 -3.57 -45.04 44.76
N ASP A 427 -2.33 -45.51 44.81
CA ASP A 427 -1.54 -45.85 45.99
C ASP A 427 -0.02 -45.70 45.78
N ARG A 428 0.71 -45.41 46.87
CA ARG A 428 2.18 -45.33 46.95
C ARG A 428 2.78 -46.67 47.41
N GLN A 429 3.72 -47.21 46.62
CA GLN A 429 4.85 -48.10 46.98
C GLN A 429 5.70 -48.17 45.68
N GLY A 430 7.02 -47.97 45.59
CA GLY A 430 8.11 -48.00 46.55
C GLY A 430 9.17 -48.97 46.05
N THR A 431 10.04 -48.58 45.10
CA THR A 431 11.37 -49.20 44.85
C THR A 431 12.22 -48.33 43.90
N PRO A 432 13.56 -48.30 44.05
CA PRO A 432 14.46 -47.47 43.23
C PRO A 432 15.03 -48.27 42.04
N VAL A 433 15.55 -47.57 41.02
CA VAL A 433 16.83 -47.82 40.30
C VAL A 433 16.81 -47.36 38.82
N LYS A 434 17.93 -46.71 38.46
CA LYS A 434 18.61 -46.53 37.15
C LYS A 434 18.24 -45.37 36.22
N ALA A 435 19.26 -44.52 36.08
CA ALA A 435 19.49 -43.59 34.97
C ALA A 435 19.62 -44.33 33.63
N ASN A 436 19.07 -43.71 32.58
CA ASN A 436 19.63 -43.65 31.22
C ASN A 436 18.78 -42.74 30.33
N GLY A 437 19.45 -41.86 29.56
CA GLY A 437 19.00 -41.38 28.25
C GLY A 437 18.09 -40.15 28.21
N ALA A 438 18.68 -38.98 27.92
CA ALA A 438 17.97 -37.83 27.34
C ALA A 438 17.51 -38.15 25.88
N PRO A 439 16.56 -37.38 25.28
CA PRO A 439 16.92 -36.05 24.80
C PRO A 439 15.90 -34.94 25.12
N SER A 440 16.48 -33.78 25.39
CA SER A 440 15.90 -32.44 25.43
C SER A 440 15.07 -32.08 24.19
N SER A 441 13.85 -31.56 24.40
CA SER A 441 13.19 -30.67 23.44
C SER A 441 13.08 -29.28 24.06
N VAL A 442 13.87 -28.38 23.48
CA VAL A 442 14.02 -26.97 23.86
C VAL A 442 12.83 -26.20 23.29
N LEU A 443 11.96 -25.70 24.17
CA LEU A 443 11.05 -24.60 23.87
C LEU A 443 11.87 -23.31 23.82
N GLY A 444 12.30 -22.95 22.61
CA GLY A 444 12.99 -21.69 22.33
C GLY A 444 12.03 -20.52 22.32
N THR A 445 11.91 -19.83 23.45
CA THR A 445 11.41 -18.45 23.54
C THR A 445 12.44 -17.50 22.94
N ALA A 446 12.21 -16.99 21.73
CA ALA A 446 13.03 -15.95 21.14
C ALA A 446 12.62 -14.58 21.71
N TYR A 447 13.20 -14.22 22.85
CA TYR A 447 13.31 -12.83 23.31
C TYR A 447 14.41 -12.14 22.52
N VAL A 448 14.07 -11.10 21.77
CA VAL A 448 15.05 -10.18 21.17
C VAL A 448 15.39 -9.13 22.24
N GLY A 449 16.51 -9.34 22.94
CA GLY A 449 17.13 -8.35 23.81
C GLY A 449 17.96 -7.35 23.02
N TYR A 450 17.71 -6.05 23.23
CA TYR A 450 18.57 -4.97 22.78
C TYR A 450 19.91 -4.99 23.54
N PRO A 451 21.05 -4.64 22.90
CA PRO A 451 22.28 -4.38 23.64
C PRO A 451 22.24 -2.98 24.29
N PRO A 452 22.79 -2.81 25.51
CA PRO A 452 22.85 -1.51 26.16
C PRO A 452 23.93 -0.62 25.53
N SER A 453 23.58 0.66 25.41
CA SER A 453 24.45 1.78 25.08
C SER A 453 25.55 1.97 26.13
N GLY A 454 26.81 1.98 25.71
CA GLY A 454 27.95 2.36 26.54
C GLY A 454 28.85 3.33 25.80
N TRP A 455 28.65 4.64 26.03
CA TRP A 455 29.66 5.65 25.79
C TRP A 455 30.65 5.62 26.96
N SER A 456 31.94 5.40 26.68
CA SER A 456 33.02 5.90 27.54
C SER A 456 34.27 6.18 26.72
N SER A 457 34.84 7.33 27.00
CA SER A 457 35.87 8.10 26.27
C SER A 457 37.33 7.67 26.51
N SER A 458 38.13 7.69 25.41
CA SER A 458 39.52 8.23 25.31
C SER A 458 40.70 7.51 26.02
N PRO A 459 42.01 7.74 25.68
CA PRO A 459 42.65 8.26 24.45
C PRO A 459 43.81 7.38 23.88
N ARG A 460 44.23 7.76 22.66
CA ARG A 460 45.53 7.59 21.98
C ARG A 460 46.72 7.03 22.80
N LYS A 461 47.41 6.03 22.21
CA LYS A 461 48.88 6.01 22.13
C LYS A 461 49.35 5.56 20.75
N THR A 462 50.12 6.44 20.12
CA THR A 462 51.04 6.21 19.00
C THR A 462 52.24 5.38 19.47
N ALA A 463 52.71 4.42 18.66
CA ALA A 463 54.12 4.22 18.33
C ALA A 463 54.33 2.95 17.47
N ASN A 464 54.91 3.18 16.29
CA ASN A 464 55.99 2.44 15.64
C ASN A 464 55.91 0.91 15.52
N GLY A 465 55.93 0.46 14.25
CA GLY A 465 57.16 -0.16 13.78
C GLY A 465 57.02 -1.45 12.97
N VAL A 466 57.62 -1.39 11.77
CA VAL A 466 58.29 -2.47 11.03
C VAL A 466 57.48 -3.16 9.90
N LYS A 467 57.88 -2.76 8.68
CA LYS A 467 57.76 -3.49 7.40
C LYS A 467 58.78 -4.65 7.35
N ARG A 468 58.41 -5.72 6.64
CA ARG A 468 59.19 -6.70 5.82
C ARG A 468 58.37 -8.00 5.82
N GLU A 469 58.02 -8.66 4.74
CA GLU A 469 58.42 -8.67 3.32
C GLU A 469 57.18 -8.79 2.42
#